data_AF-A0A7J3MVL1-F1
#
_entry.id   AF-A0A7J3MVL1-F1
#
_cell.length_a   1.000
_cell.length_b   1.000
_cell.length_c   1.000
_cell.angle_alpha   90.00
_cell.angle_beta   90.00
_cell.angle_gamma   90.00
#
_symmetry.space_group_name_H-M   'P 1'
#
loop_
_entity.id
_entity.type
_entity.pdbx_description
1 polymer ?
#
loop_
_entity_poly.entity_id
_entity_poly.type
_entity_poly.pdbx_seq_one_letter_code
_entity_poly.pdbx_strand_id
1 'polypeptide(L)'
;SDIYSDPQAYVLAPKVAQEIAYELVSHEDELERTMAAGLKALNLIAKEDKLKLSPSETRILEMIRKSLENLLDNAHKKIEEALVSYEDRVEKLKVKDYLEV
;
A
#
# COMPACT_ATOMS: atom_id res chain seq x y z
N SER A 1 24.32 -2.12 -9.38
CA SER A 1 23.19 -1.23 -9.03
C SER A 1 21.97 -2.11 -9.10
N ASP A 2 21.36 -2.35 -7.95
CA ASP A 2 20.43 -3.46 -7.77
C ASP A 2 18.97 -2.99 -7.89
N ILE A 3 18.77 -1.75 -8.29
CA ILE A 3 17.46 -1.10 -8.47
C ILE A 3 16.47 -1.89 -9.35
N TYR A 4 16.96 -2.74 -10.25
CA TYR A 4 16.12 -3.54 -11.17
C TYR A 4 16.15 -5.04 -10.87
N SER A 5 16.74 -5.47 -9.75
CA SER A 5 16.79 -6.89 -9.38
C SER A 5 15.42 -7.44 -9.01
N ASP A 6 14.62 -6.62 -8.33
CA ASP A 6 13.31 -6.97 -7.82
C ASP A 6 12.51 -5.71 -7.45
N PRO A 7 11.18 -5.83 -7.26
CA PRO A 7 10.31 -4.68 -6.97
C PRO A 7 10.63 -3.98 -5.65
N GLN A 8 11.18 -4.70 -4.65
CA GLN A 8 11.48 -4.15 -3.33
C GLN A 8 12.72 -3.25 -3.41
N ALA A 9 13.77 -3.71 -4.10
CA ALA A 9 14.95 -2.89 -4.38
C ALA A 9 14.59 -1.64 -5.20
N TYR A 10 13.64 -1.76 -6.13
CA TYR A 10 13.17 -0.63 -6.93
C TYR A 10 12.47 0.45 -6.08
N VAL A 11 11.49 0.09 -5.24
CA VAL A 11 10.75 1.08 -4.43
C VAL A 11 11.61 1.75 -3.37
N LEU A 12 12.66 1.07 -2.90
CA LEU A 12 13.61 1.62 -1.93
C LEU A 12 14.72 2.45 -2.59
N ALA A 13 14.82 2.48 -3.91
CA ALA A 13 15.80 3.31 -4.58
C ALA A 13 15.53 4.80 -4.31
N PRO A 14 16.55 5.64 -4.05
CA PRO A 14 16.36 7.00 -3.51
C PRO A 14 15.36 7.87 -4.27
N LYS A 15 15.39 7.83 -5.61
CA LYS A 15 14.46 8.59 -6.46
C LYS A 15 13.02 8.09 -6.36
N VAL A 16 12.84 6.77 -6.31
CA VAL A 16 11.51 6.14 -6.24
C VAL A 16 10.92 6.35 -4.85
N ALA A 17 11.72 6.16 -3.80
CA ALA A 17 11.32 6.44 -2.42
C ALA A 17 10.92 7.91 -2.22
N GLN A 18 11.64 8.85 -2.84
CA GLN A 18 11.29 10.28 -2.80
C GLN A 18 9.92 10.56 -3.46
N GLU A 19 9.64 9.97 -4.62
CA GLU A 19 8.34 10.09 -5.30
C GLU A 19 7.19 9.54 -4.45
N ILE A 20 7.42 8.44 -3.72
CA ILE A 20 6.43 7.88 -2.78
C ILE A 20 6.27 8.80 -1.57
N ALA A 21 7.36 9.38 -1.06
CA ALA A 21 7.33 10.32 0.06
C ALA A 21 6.57 11.60 -0.28
N TYR A 22 6.67 12.10 -1.52
CA TYR A 22 5.87 13.25 -1.96
C TYR A 22 4.37 12.96 -1.97
N GLU A 23 3.97 11.74 -2.33
CA GLU A 23 2.58 11.30 -2.20
C GLU A 23 2.17 11.25 -0.72
N LEU A 24 3.01 10.73 0.18
CA LEU A 24 2.69 10.66 1.60
C LEU A 24 2.40 12.03 2.23
N VAL A 25 3.14 13.07 1.83
CA VAL A 25 2.99 14.42 2.42
C VAL A 25 1.92 15.26 1.74
N SER A 26 1.33 14.79 0.63
CA SER A 26 0.26 15.52 -0.07
C SER A 26 -1.14 15.25 0.49
N HIS A 27 -1.27 14.32 1.43
CA HIS A 27 -2.53 13.98 2.09
C HIS A 27 -2.43 14.24 3.61
N GLU A 28 -3.48 14.81 4.18
CA GLU A 28 -3.54 15.11 5.62
C GLU A 28 -3.92 13.87 6.44
N ASP A 29 -4.89 13.09 5.95
CA ASP A 29 -5.37 11.89 6.62
C ASP A 29 -4.36 10.74 6.57
N GLU A 30 -4.11 10.11 7.71
CA GLU A 30 -3.06 9.10 7.85
C GLU A 30 -3.34 7.82 7.07
N LEU A 31 -4.61 7.46 6.96
CA LEU A 31 -5.03 6.29 6.24
C LEU A 31 -4.99 6.56 4.74
N GLU A 32 -5.55 7.68 4.30
CA GLU A 32 -5.53 8.12 2.92
C GLU A 32 -4.09 8.22 2.40
N ARG A 33 -3.18 8.88 3.13
CA ARG A 33 -1.76 9.01 2.72
C ARG A 33 -1.08 7.66 2.58
N THR A 34 -1.34 6.72 3.49
CA THR A 34 -0.74 5.38 3.46
C THR A 34 -1.19 4.61 2.22
N MET A 35 -2.48 4.69 1.92
CA MET A 35 -3.07 4.03 0.76
C MET A 35 -2.61 4.66 -0.57
N ALA A 36 -2.60 5.99 -0.64
CA ALA A 36 -2.12 6.75 -1.79
C ALA A 36 -0.65 6.43 -2.09
N ALA A 37 0.21 6.39 -1.06
CA ALA A 37 1.61 5.99 -1.19
C ALA A 37 1.78 4.55 -1.71
N GLY A 38 0.96 3.62 -1.23
CA GLY A 38 0.92 2.25 -1.74
C GLY A 38 0.54 2.19 -3.23
N LEU A 39 -0.48 2.93 -3.65
CA LEU A 39 -0.86 3.04 -5.07
C LEU A 39 0.25 3.69 -5.91
N LYS A 40 0.89 4.74 -5.41
CA LYS A 40 2.03 5.39 -6.07
C LYS A 40 3.16 4.39 -6.29
N ALA A 41 3.51 3.60 -5.28
CA ALA A 41 4.54 2.55 -5.40
C ALA A 41 4.17 1.51 -6.48
N LEU A 42 2.93 1.00 -6.48
CA LEU A 42 2.45 0.06 -7.49
C LEU A 42 2.49 0.66 -8.91
N ASN A 43 2.11 1.93 -9.05
CA ASN A 43 2.14 2.64 -10.32
C ASN A 43 3.57 2.88 -10.84
N LEU A 44 4.52 3.15 -9.94
CA LEU A 44 5.93 3.30 -10.29
C LEU A 44 6.54 1.97 -10.72
N ILE A 45 6.19 0.86 -10.05
CA ILE A 45 6.58 -0.51 -10.43
C ILE A 45 6.03 -0.85 -11.81
N ALA A 46 4.73 -0.62 -12.04
CA ALA A 46 4.06 -1.00 -13.28
C ALA A 46 4.54 -0.22 -14.52
N LYS A 47 5.17 0.95 -14.33
CA LYS A 47 5.69 1.81 -15.40
C LYS A 47 7.19 1.60 -15.69
N GLU A 48 7.90 0.80 -14.91
CA GLU A 48 9.33 0.58 -15.10
C GLU A 48 9.60 -0.66 -15.95
N ASP A 49 9.90 -0.45 -17.23
CA ASP A 49 10.14 -1.51 -18.21
C ASP A 49 11.39 -2.36 -17.90
N LYS A 50 12.35 -1.81 -17.15
CA LYS A 50 13.57 -2.54 -16.77
C LYS A 50 13.32 -3.54 -15.65
N LEU A 51 12.22 -3.39 -14.91
CA LEU A 51 11.83 -4.30 -13.84
C LEU A 51 11.19 -5.54 -14.45
N LYS A 52 11.91 -6.67 -14.42
CA LYS A 52 11.41 -7.93 -14.98
C LYS A 52 10.51 -8.64 -13.99
N LEU A 53 9.22 -8.33 -14.05
CA LEU A 53 8.18 -9.02 -13.31
C LEU A 53 7.79 -10.32 -14.00
N SER A 54 7.65 -11.39 -13.24
CA SER A 54 6.99 -12.61 -13.70
C SER A 54 5.50 -12.35 -13.97
N PRO A 55 4.84 -13.14 -14.83
CA PRO A 55 3.39 -13.02 -15.07
C PRO A 55 2.56 -13.12 -13.78
N SER A 56 3.01 -13.93 -12.82
CA SER A 56 2.40 -14.05 -11.49
C SER A 56 2.51 -12.77 -10.68
N GLU A 57 3.68 -12.15 -10.64
CA GLU A 57 3.88 -10.88 -9.92
C GLU A 57 3.03 -9.77 -10.53
N THR A 58 3.03 -9.64 -11.86
CA THR A 58 2.20 -8.66 -12.56
C THR A 58 0.71 -8.84 -12.21
N ARG A 59 0.22 -10.08 -12.20
CA ARG A 59 -1.17 -10.38 -11.83
C ARG A 59 -1.48 -10.03 -10.38
N ILE A 60 -0.57 -10.36 -9.45
CA ILE A 60 -0.74 -10.07 -8.02
C ILE A 60 -0.73 -8.56 -7.77
N LEU A 61 0.22 -7.84 -8.36
CA LEU A 61 0.33 -6.38 -8.22
C LEU A 61 -0.92 -5.68 -8.77
N GLU A 62 -1.45 -6.13 -9.90
CA GLU A 62 -2.70 -5.61 -10.47
C GLU A 62 -3.91 -5.88 -9.56
N MET A 63 -3.99 -7.08 -8.96
CA MET A 63 -5.04 -7.39 -7.99
C MET A 63 -4.95 -6.49 -6.76
N ILE A 64 -3.74 -6.30 -6.21
CA ILE A 64 -3.52 -5.44 -5.05
C ILE A 64 -3.87 -3.99 -5.39
N ARG A 65 -3.48 -3.49 -6.58
CA ARG A 65 -3.81 -2.12 -7.02
C ARG A 65 -5.32 -1.87 -6.97
N LYS A 66 -6.11 -2.77 -7.57
CA LYS A 66 -7.58 -2.69 -7.53
C LYS A 66 -8.13 -2.75 -6.11
N SER A 67 -7.56 -3.60 -5.26
CA SER A 67 -7.96 -3.67 -3.84
C SER A 67 -7.69 -2.35 -3.11
N LEU A 68 -6.54 -1.71 -3.33
CA LEU A 68 -6.20 -0.43 -2.71
C LEU A 68 -7.06 0.72 -3.26
N GLU A 69 -7.29 0.77 -4.58
CA GLU A 69 -8.22 1.73 -5.22
C GLU A 69 -9.62 1.63 -4.63
N ASN A 70 -10.12 0.39 -4.47
CA ASN A 70 -11.42 0.17 -3.82
C ASN A 70 -11.42 0.61 -2.36
N LEU A 71 -10.34 0.36 -1.61
CA LEU A 71 -10.25 0.75 -0.20
C LEU A 71 -10.28 2.27 -0.04
N LEU A 72 -9.64 3.03 -0.92
CA LEU A 72 -9.61 4.50 -0.89
C LEU A 72 -11.00 5.15 -1.00
N ASP A 73 -11.92 4.57 -1.75
CA ASP A 73 -13.29 5.09 -1.93
C ASP A 73 -14.09 5.20 -0.60
N ASN A 74 -13.66 4.50 0.46
CA ASN A 74 -14.22 4.65 1.81
C ASN A 74 -13.29 4.05 2.88
N ALA A 75 -12.08 4.59 3.00
CA ALA A 75 -11.00 3.94 3.73
C ALA A 75 -11.33 3.72 5.22
N HIS A 76 -11.81 4.76 5.92
CA HIS A 76 -12.17 4.69 7.35
C HIS A 76 -13.23 3.63 7.63
N LYS A 77 -14.36 3.69 6.93
CA LYS A 77 -15.45 2.72 7.09
C LYS A 77 -14.99 1.28 6.86
N LYS A 78 -14.19 1.05 5.82
CA LYS A 78 -13.70 -0.29 5.48
C LYS A 78 -12.71 -0.82 6.52
N ILE A 79 -11.91 0.06 7.14
CA ILE A 79 -11.04 -0.33 8.24
C ILE A 79 -11.84 -0.63 9.50
N GLU A 80 -12.84 0.17 9.85
CA GLU A 80 -13.73 -0.10 10.99
C GLU A 80 -14.42 -1.46 10.85
N GLU A 81 -14.98 -1.76 9.67
CA GLU A 81 -15.58 -3.07 9.37
C GLU A 81 -14.55 -4.21 9.49
N ALA A 82 -13.31 -3.97 9.05
CA ALA A 82 -12.23 -4.95 9.14
C ALA A 82 -11.80 -5.18 10.60
N LEU A 83 -11.70 -4.14 11.43
CA LEU A 83 -11.30 -4.23 12.83
C LEU A 83 -12.24 -5.14 13.63
N VAL A 84 -13.55 -5.00 13.44
CA VAL A 84 -14.56 -5.88 14.06
C VAL A 84 -14.30 -7.33 13.66
N SER A 85 -14.06 -7.61 12.37
CA SER A 85 -13.75 -8.95 11.90
C SER A 85 -12.43 -9.50 12.44
N TYR A 86 -11.41 -8.65 12.62
CA TYR A 86 -10.10 -9.08 13.10
C TYR A 86 -10.08 -9.37 14.60
N GLU A 87 -10.85 -8.65 15.42
CA GLU A 87 -10.98 -8.93 16.86
C GLU A 87 -11.52 -10.35 17.11
N ASP A 88 -12.48 -10.79 16.30
CA ASP A 88 -13.04 -12.15 16.35
C ASP A 88 -12.04 -13.23 15.89
N ARG A 89 -11.12 -12.87 14.98
CA ARG A 89 -10.21 -13.84 14.31
C ARG A 89 -8.84 -13.92 14.97
N VAL A 90 -8.43 -12.88 15.69
CA VAL A 90 -7.10 -12.76 16.28
C VAL A 90 -7.27 -12.60 17.78
N GLU A 91 -7.11 -13.70 18.51
CA GLU A 91 -7.32 -13.79 19.97
C GLU A 91 -6.55 -12.72 20.78
N LYS A 92 -5.42 -12.23 20.25
CA LYS A 92 -4.58 -11.21 20.89
C LYS A 92 -4.84 -9.79 20.43
N LEU A 93 -5.64 -9.58 19.39
CA LEU A 93 -5.99 -8.24 18.94
C LEU A 93 -7.09 -7.69 19.85
N LYS A 94 -6.84 -6.54 20.45
CA LYS A 94 -7.82 -5.78 21.24
C LYS A 94 -7.98 -4.43 20.58
N VAL A 95 -9.08 -4.22 19.86
CA VAL A 95 -9.25 -3.02 19.02
C VAL A 95 -9.20 -1.74 19.87
N LYS A 96 -9.73 -1.82 21.10
CA LYS A 96 -9.69 -0.75 22.10
C LYS A 96 -8.28 -0.21 22.42
N ASP A 97 -7.21 -0.99 22.17
CA ASP A 97 -5.84 -0.56 22.44
C ASP A 97 -5.33 0.43 21.36
N TYR A 98 -6.07 0.59 20.25
CA TYR A 98 -5.71 1.40 19.08
C TYR A 98 -6.74 2.48 18.71
N LEU A 99 -7.90 2.50 19.39
CA LEU A 99 -8.88 3.58 19.25
C LEU A 99 -8.50 4.69 20.24
N GLU A 100 -8.07 5.85 19.73
CA GLU A 100 -7.85 7.03 20.56
C GLU A 100 -9.16 7.45 21.24
N VAL A 101 -9.09 7.77 22.53
CA VAL A 101 -10.21 8.25 23.37
C VAL A 101 -10.42 9.74 23.19
#